data_AF-A0A1I7TE10-F1
#
_entry.id   AF-A0A1I7TE10-F1
#
_cell.length_a   1.000
_cell.length_b   1.000
_cell.length_c   1.000
_cell.angle_alpha   90.00
_cell.angle_beta   90.00
_cell.angle_gamma   90.00
#
_symmetry.space_group_name_H-M   'P 1'
#
loop_
_entity.id
_entity.type
_entity.pdbx_description
1 polymer ?
#
loop_
_entity_poly.entity_id
_entity_poly.type
_entity_poly.pdbx_seq_one_letter_code
_entity_poly.pdbx_strand_id
1 'polypeptide(L)'
;MWVDTFYWILIGIIDVLAILFNALLIYLALYRTPKMVRVYTTLIINLAFTDCCSAFFNFFVQQRMIPSGFTIGYISNGWCKVFGYHILYQFAESDPSEIVKLLQPYHPKYNFTGLTVSGVSDIRSVYALYKILQMTVMTIPIFSTILFLRKKIIDRLLYRGINISLSTKSLHSQLLMALTYQALLPTLYSINVIMYILEQFGVYSTPIFENFLMSGLVLIPFFSPFTSFFFFSPYKRILLGMVLKNINKQPMATSETGPGSFPI
;
A
#
# COMPACT_ATOMS: atom_id res chain seq x y z
N MET A 1 -20.77 1.21 -14.56
CA MET A 1 -20.87 -0.26 -14.49
C MET A 1 -19.61 -0.95 -15.03
N TRP A 2 -19.27 -0.84 -16.33
CA TRP A 2 -18.02 -1.45 -16.86
C TRP A 2 -16.74 -0.84 -16.29
N VAL A 3 -16.70 0.49 -16.16
CA VAL A 3 -15.53 1.21 -15.62
C VAL A 3 -15.27 0.88 -14.16
N ASP A 4 -16.34 0.79 -13.34
CA ASP A 4 -16.23 0.35 -11.95
C ASP A 4 -15.65 -1.06 -11.89
N THR A 5 -16.23 -2.01 -12.65
CA THR A 5 -15.77 -3.41 -12.68
C THR A 5 -14.31 -3.54 -13.07
N PHE A 6 -13.87 -2.80 -14.10
CA PHE A 6 -12.48 -2.76 -14.51
C PHE A 6 -11.57 -2.22 -13.40
N TYR A 7 -11.96 -1.14 -12.74
CA TYR A 7 -11.22 -0.58 -11.61
C TYR A 7 -11.06 -1.58 -10.47
N TRP A 8 -12.14 -2.29 -10.10
CA TRP A 8 -12.10 -3.32 -9.05
C TRP A 8 -11.16 -4.47 -9.38
N ILE A 9 -11.17 -4.92 -10.64
CA ILE A 9 -10.25 -5.96 -11.11
C ILE A 9 -8.81 -5.47 -11.04
N LEU A 10 -8.54 -4.26 -11.51
CA LEU A 10 -7.20 -3.67 -11.49
C LEU A 10 -6.65 -3.54 -10.07
N ILE A 11 -7.43 -2.95 -9.16
CA ILE A 11 -7.05 -2.81 -7.75
C ILE A 11 -6.88 -4.18 -7.09
N GLY A 12 -7.78 -5.12 -7.37
CA GLY A 12 -7.66 -6.47 -6.84
C GLY A 12 -6.38 -7.19 -7.28
N ILE A 13 -5.95 -7.00 -8.54
CA ILE A 13 -4.66 -7.51 -9.02
C ILE A 13 -3.50 -6.85 -8.27
N ILE A 14 -3.55 -5.54 -8.05
CA ILE A 14 -2.51 -4.82 -7.31
C ILE A 14 -2.43 -5.32 -5.86
N ASP A 15 -3.55 -5.53 -5.18
CA ASP A 15 -3.59 -6.06 -3.81
C ASP A 15 -3.00 -7.47 -3.74
N VAL A 16 -3.37 -8.35 -4.67
CA VAL A 16 -2.82 -9.72 -4.73
C VAL A 16 -1.30 -9.67 -4.95
N LEU A 17 -0.82 -8.81 -5.86
CA LEU A 17 0.62 -8.61 -6.05
C LEU A 17 1.30 -8.05 -4.80
N ALA A 18 0.67 -7.09 -4.11
CA ALA A 18 1.19 -6.54 -2.85
C ALA A 18 1.32 -7.63 -1.78
N ILE A 19 0.32 -8.50 -1.63
CA ILE A 19 0.37 -9.64 -0.71
C ILE A 19 1.51 -10.60 -1.10
N LEU A 20 1.64 -10.94 -2.38
CA LEU A 20 2.69 -11.84 -2.86
C LEU A 20 4.10 -11.27 -2.64
N PHE A 21 4.33 -10.00 -2.94
CA PHE A 21 5.63 -9.35 -2.74
C PHE A 21 5.99 -9.21 -1.26
N ASN A 22 5.03 -8.85 -0.41
CA ASN A 22 5.28 -8.76 1.03
C ASN A 22 5.47 -10.15 1.66
N ALA A 23 4.75 -11.19 1.21
CA ALA A 23 4.98 -12.57 1.63
C ALA A 23 6.38 -13.08 1.21
N LEU A 24 6.81 -12.75 -0.02
CA LEU A 24 8.17 -13.04 -0.48
C LEU A 24 9.22 -12.31 0.38
N LEU A 25 8.96 -11.05 0.75
CA LEU A 25 9.84 -10.29 1.63
C LEU A 25 9.94 -10.92 3.01
N ILE A 26 8.83 -11.40 3.59
CA ILE A 26 8.82 -12.14 4.87
C ILE A 26 9.64 -13.43 4.75
N TYR A 27 9.45 -14.19 3.66
CA TYR A 27 10.22 -15.42 3.42
C TYR A 27 11.73 -15.14 3.33
N LEU A 28 12.13 -14.14 2.55
CA LEU A 28 13.54 -13.75 2.45
C LEU A 28 14.08 -13.25 3.80
N ALA A 29 13.29 -12.48 4.54
CA ALA A 29 13.64 -11.98 5.85
C ALA A 29 13.89 -13.13 6.85
N LEU A 30 13.03 -14.15 6.88
CA LEU A 30 13.17 -15.28 7.79
C LEU A 30 14.34 -16.23 7.43
N TYR A 31 14.46 -16.60 6.16
CA TYR A 31 15.31 -17.73 5.76
C TYR A 31 16.66 -17.33 5.15
N ARG A 32 16.81 -16.08 4.69
CA ARG A 32 18.02 -15.65 3.95
C ARG A 32 18.82 -14.56 4.65
N THR A 33 18.40 -14.16 5.84
CA THR A 33 18.98 -13.01 6.53
C THR A 33 20.13 -13.41 7.46
N PRO A 34 21.34 -12.82 7.34
CA PRO A 34 22.48 -13.16 8.18
C PRO A 34 22.27 -12.74 9.65
N LYS A 35 22.85 -13.50 10.60
CA LYS A 35 22.70 -13.29 12.05
C LYS A 35 22.98 -11.86 12.53
N MET A 36 23.88 -11.13 11.85
CA MET A 36 24.30 -9.78 12.20
C MET A 36 23.19 -8.71 12.04
N VAL A 37 22.07 -9.04 11.37
CA VAL A 37 21.01 -8.07 11.04
C VAL A 37 19.63 -8.45 11.60
N ARG A 38 19.59 -9.43 12.51
CA ARG A 38 18.36 -10.06 13.03
C ARG A 38 17.37 -9.09 13.67
N VAL A 39 17.86 -8.07 14.38
CA VAL A 39 17.00 -7.04 15.00
C VAL A 39 16.22 -6.26 13.94
N TYR A 40 16.85 -5.99 12.80
CA TYR A 40 16.22 -5.29 11.67
C TYR A 40 15.27 -6.18 10.90
N THR A 41 15.57 -7.48 10.83
CA THR A 41 14.65 -8.48 10.27
C THR A 41 13.29 -8.44 10.94
N THR A 42 13.25 -8.31 12.28
CA THR A 42 11.98 -8.17 13.01
C THR A 42 11.19 -6.96 12.55
N LEU A 43 11.85 -5.81 12.35
CA LEU A 43 11.18 -4.59 11.87
C LEU A 43 10.67 -4.74 10.43
N ILE A 44 11.45 -5.37 9.54
CA ILE A 44 11.05 -5.63 8.16
C ILE A 44 9.88 -6.62 8.10
N ILE A 45 9.90 -7.67 8.92
CA ILE A 45 8.80 -8.64 9.01
C ILE A 45 7.53 -7.97 9.51
N ASN A 46 7.61 -7.16 10.57
CA ASN A 46 6.46 -6.44 11.10
C ASN A 46 5.85 -5.48 10.07
N LEU A 47 6.71 -4.77 9.32
CA LEU A 47 6.27 -3.90 8.24
C LEU A 47 5.57 -4.70 7.13
N ALA A 48 6.22 -5.73 6.59
CA ALA A 48 5.68 -6.55 5.51
C ALA A 48 4.39 -7.28 5.92
N PHE A 49 4.28 -7.71 7.18
CA PHE A 49 3.07 -8.32 7.71
C PHE A 49 1.92 -7.31 7.79
N THR A 50 2.21 -6.09 8.24
CA THR A 50 1.22 -4.99 8.28
C THR A 50 0.74 -4.67 6.87
N ASP A 51 1.66 -4.57 5.91
CA ASP A 51 1.33 -4.30 4.50
C ASP A 51 0.51 -5.44 3.87
N CYS A 52 0.81 -6.70 4.18
CA CYS A 52 -0.01 -7.86 3.80
C CYS A 52 -1.43 -7.76 4.36
N CYS A 53 -1.57 -7.46 5.66
CA CYS A 53 -2.89 -7.33 6.29
C CYS A 53 -3.68 -6.19 5.65
N SER A 54 -3.04 -5.05 5.42
CA SER A 54 -3.66 -3.89 4.77
C SER A 54 -4.18 -4.22 3.37
N ALA A 55 -3.33 -4.81 2.52
CA ALA A 55 -3.72 -5.22 1.17
C ALA A 55 -4.82 -6.30 1.18
N PHE A 56 -4.78 -7.23 2.13
CA PHE A 56 -5.83 -8.24 2.29
C PHE A 56 -7.18 -7.62 2.67
N PHE A 57 -7.21 -6.70 3.65
CA PHE A 57 -8.44 -6.02 4.04
C PHE A 57 -8.95 -5.12 2.91
N ASN A 58 -8.07 -4.44 2.18
CA ASN A 58 -8.46 -3.65 1.01
C ASN A 58 -9.09 -4.52 -0.08
N PHE A 59 -8.48 -5.67 -0.41
CA PHE A 59 -9.03 -6.64 -1.36
C PHE A 59 -10.39 -7.19 -0.90
N PHE A 60 -10.54 -7.42 0.40
CA PHE A 60 -11.75 -7.99 0.98
C PHE A 60 -12.93 -6.99 1.02
N VAL A 61 -12.66 -5.73 1.36
CA VAL A 61 -13.69 -4.69 1.50
C VAL A 61 -13.98 -4.03 0.15
N GLN A 62 -12.93 -3.73 -0.63
CA GLN A 62 -13.02 -3.01 -1.89
C GLN A 62 -13.92 -1.76 -1.73
N GLN A 63 -13.41 -0.77 -1.00
CA GLN A 63 -14.17 0.38 -0.58
C GLN A 63 -14.19 1.48 -1.65
N ARG A 64 -15.39 1.96 -1.98
CA ARG A 64 -15.62 3.17 -2.78
C ARG A 64 -16.08 4.29 -1.87
N MET A 65 -15.51 5.47 -2.01
CA MET A 65 -15.86 6.65 -1.22
C MET A 65 -16.70 7.62 -2.05
N ILE A 66 -17.81 8.08 -1.49
CA ILE A 66 -18.75 9.02 -2.11
C ILE A 66 -18.88 10.22 -1.17
N PRO A 67 -18.08 11.28 -1.36
CA PRO A 67 -18.26 12.51 -0.62
C PRO A 67 -19.51 13.26 -1.09
N SER A 68 -20.32 13.77 -0.15
CA SER A 68 -21.54 14.53 -0.46
C SER A 68 -21.81 15.59 0.62
N GLY A 69 -21.41 16.84 0.36
CA GLY A 69 -21.74 17.98 1.24
C GLY A 69 -21.04 17.94 2.59
N PHE A 70 -21.71 17.42 3.63
CA PHE A 70 -21.12 17.17 4.96
C PHE A 70 -21.14 15.67 5.33
N THR A 71 -21.58 14.82 4.42
CA THR A 71 -21.69 13.37 4.62
C THR A 71 -20.68 12.66 3.74
N ILE A 72 -20.14 11.54 4.22
CA ILE A 72 -19.27 10.66 3.43
C ILE A 72 -19.91 9.28 3.42
N GLY A 73 -20.25 8.80 2.24
CA GLY A 73 -20.67 7.42 2.00
C GLY A 73 -19.49 6.52 1.65
N TYR A 74 -19.50 5.30 2.17
CA TYR A 74 -18.62 4.22 1.79
C TYR A 74 -19.44 3.05 1.26
N ILE A 75 -19.20 2.66 0.02
CA ILE A 75 -19.81 1.48 -0.57
C ILE A 75 -18.75 0.38 -0.58
N SER A 76 -19.01 -0.68 0.18
CA SER A 76 -18.14 -1.85 0.18
C SER A 76 -18.54 -2.78 -0.94
N ASN A 77 -17.63 -3.05 -1.89
CA ASN A 77 -17.93 -3.84 -3.09
C ASN A 77 -17.33 -5.24 -3.12
N GLY A 78 -16.44 -5.55 -2.18
CA GLY A 78 -15.67 -6.79 -2.18
C GLY A 78 -16.40 -8.00 -1.60
N TRP A 79 -15.58 -9.01 -1.32
CA TRP A 79 -15.98 -10.30 -0.76
C TRP A 79 -16.64 -10.22 0.60
N CYS A 80 -16.48 -9.09 1.29
CA CYS A 80 -17.14 -8.81 2.55
C CYS A 80 -18.68 -8.88 2.49
N LYS A 81 -19.29 -8.70 1.31
CA LYS A 81 -20.75 -8.87 1.13
C LYS A 81 -21.22 -10.30 1.43
N VAL A 82 -20.38 -11.30 1.14
CA VAL A 82 -20.72 -12.73 1.28
C VAL A 82 -20.73 -13.17 2.74
N PHE A 83 -19.88 -12.55 3.58
CA PHE A 83 -19.76 -12.86 5.01
C PHE A 83 -20.85 -12.21 5.88
N GLY A 84 -21.77 -11.47 5.25
CA GLY A 84 -22.87 -10.77 5.92
C GLY A 84 -22.49 -9.34 6.30
N TYR A 85 -23.42 -8.41 6.04
CA TYR A 85 -23.23 -6.98 6.29
C TYR A 85 -23.08 -6.64 7.79
N HIS A 86 -23.50 -7.54 8.68
CA HIS A 86 -23.50 -7.34 10.13
C HIS A 86 -22.10 -7.08 10.71
N ILE A 87 -21.07 -7.77 10.22
CA ILE A 87 -19.70 -7.58 10.69
C ILE A 87 -19.19 -6.20 10.26
N LEU A 88 -19.51 -5.75 9.04
CA LEU A 88 -19.12 -4.42 8.57
C LEU A 88 -19.81 -3.30 9.34
N TYR A 89 -21.09 -3.46 9.65
CA TYR A 89 -21.85 -2.43 10.35
C TYR A 89 -21.47 -2.26 11.81
N GLN A 90 -20.85 -3.27 12.45
CA GLN A 90 -20.26 -3.07 13.79
C GLN A 90 -19.12 -2.04 13.80
N PHE A 91 -18.45 -1.86 12.67
CA PHE A 91 -17.38 -0.87 12.52
C PHE A 91 -17.85 0.42 11.83
N ALA A 92 -19.14 0.52 11.48
CA ALA A 92 -19.70 1.72 10.88
C ALA A 92 -19.88 2.81 11.94
N GLU A 93 -19.52 4.04 11.60
CA GLU A 93 -19.58 5.19 12.50
C GLU A 93 -21.00 5.74 12.67
N SER A 94 -21.86 5.56 11.67
CA SER A 94 -23.24 6.04 11.64
C SER A 94 -24.18 4.99 11.07
N ASP A 95 -25.47 5.10 11.38
CA ASP A 95 -26.47 4.15 10.93
C ASP A 95 -26.55 4.08 9.40
N PRO A 96 -26.40 2.89 8.79
CA PRO A 96 -26.42 2.72 7.33
C PRO A 96 -27.64 3.33 6.64
N SER A 97 -28.82 3.22 7.26
CA SER A 97 -30.07 3.76 6.73
C SER A 97 -30.12 5.29 6.73
N GLU A 98 -29.42 5.93 7.66
CA GLU A 98 -29.32 7.39 7.71
C GLU A 98 -28.40 7.90 6.60
N ILE A 99 -27.26 7.24 6.40
CA ILE A 99 -26.29 7.56 5.34
C ILE A 99 -26.93 7.47 3.95
N VAL A 100 -27.75 6.43 3.68
CA VAL A 100 -28.48 6.32 2.41
C VAL A 100 -29.46 7.47 2.21
N LYS A 101 -30.20 7.88 3.25
CA LYS A 101 -31.12 9.03 3.18
C LYS A 101 -30.40 10.35 2.92
N LEU A 102 -29.19 10.51 3.44
CA LEU A 102 -28.36 11.71 3.24
C LEU A 102 -27.68 11.73 1.86
N LEU A 103 -27.36 10.58 1.29
CA LEU A 103 -26.73 10.45 -0.04
C LEU A 103 -27.75 10.55 -1.20
N GLN A 104 -28.97 10.06 -1.01
CA GLN A 104 -30.01 10.01 -2.07
C GLN A 104 -30.27 11.38 -2.75
N PRO A 105 -30.34 12.52 -2.02
CA PRO A 105 -30.57 13.83 -2.64
C PRO A 105 -29.41 14.30 -3.53
N TYR A 106 -28.18 13.95 -3.17
CA TYR A 106 -26.98 14.32 -3.93
C TYR A 106 -26.73 13.41 -5.12
N HIS A 107 -27.13 12.13 -5.03
CA HIS A 107 -26.94 11.14 -6.09
C HIS A 107 -28.27 10.44 -6.45
N PRO A 108 -29.25 11.16 -7.04
CA PRO A 108 -30.58 10.60 -7.34
C PRO A 108 -30.55 9.49 -8.39
N LYS A 109 -29.46 9.39 -9.16
CA LYS A 109 -29.24 8.36 -10.20
C LYS A 109 -28.73 7.04 -9.63
N TYR A 110 -28.26 7.01 -8.39
CA TYR A 110 -27.69 5.80 -7.79
C TYR A 110 -28.79 5.00 -7.08
N ASN A 111 -28.79 3.69 -7.32
CA ASN A 111 -29.63 2.78 -6.58
C ASN A 111 -28.82 2.14 -5.44
N PHE A 112 -29.08 2.55 -4.21
CA PHE A 112 -28.40 2.02 -3.02
C PHE A 112 -29.07 0.77 -2.45
N THR A 113 -30.21 0.32 -2.99
CA THR A 113 -30.90 -0.88 -2.50
C THR A 113 -30.05 -2.14 -2.75
N GLY A 114 -29.75 -2.90 -1.70
CA GLY A 114 -28.92 -4.11 -1.78
C GLY A 114 -27.41 -3.86 -1.78
N LEU A 115 -26.97 -2.61 -1.61
CA LEU A 115 -25.56 -2.26 -1.42
C LEU A 115 -25.23 -2.14 0.08
N THR A 116 -24.04 -2.60 0.46
CA THR A 116 -23.51 -2.41 1.82
C THR A 116 -22.93 -1.01 1.94
N VAL A 117 -23.79 -0.05 2.30
CA VAL A 117 -23.43 1.35 2.52
C VAL A 117 -23.12 1.59 4.00
N SER A 118 -21.92 2.09 4.30
CA SER A 118 -21.53 2.63 5.61
C SER A 118 -21.06 4.07 5.44
N GLY A 119 -20.80 4.82 6.51
CA GLY A 119 -20.38 6.20 6.33
C GLY A 119 -20.33 7.03 7.61
N VAL A 120 -20.05 8.31 7.40
CA VAL A 120 -20.06 9.37 8.41
C VAL A 120 -21.18 10.34 8.06
N SER A 121 -22.13 10.53 8.97
CA SER A 121 -23.30 11.39 8.74
C SER A 121 -22.92 12.88 8.70
N ASP A 122 -22.05 13.32 9.61
CA ASP A 122 -21.51 14.70 9.64
C ASP A 122 -19.99 14.71 9.88
N ILE A 123 -19.24 15.16 8.87
CA ILE A 123 -17.78 15.33 8.91
C ILE A 123 -17.31 16.39 9.92
N ARG A 124 -18.21 17.27 10.38
CA ARG A 124 -17.91 18.31 11.39
C ARG A 124 -18.00 17.77 12.80
N SER A 125 -18.45 16.52 12.98
CA SER A 125 -18.39 15.88 14.29
C SER A 125 -16.94 15.85 14.78
N VAL A 126 -16.73 16.00 16.09
CA VAL A 126 -15.40 16.04 16.68
C VAL A 126 -14.59 14.80 16.32
N TYR A 127 -15.25 13.64 16.26
CA TYR A 127 -14.63 12.38 15.92
C TYR A 127 -14.23 12.28 14.44
N ALA A 128 -15.10 12.69 13.51
CA ALA A 128 -14.76 12.72 12.08
C ALA A 128 -13.68 13.77 11.77
N LEU A 129 -13.78 14.96 12.36
CA LEU A 129 -12.78 16.01 12.19
C LEU A 129 -11.42 15.57 12.74
N TYR A 130 -11.40 14.89 13.90
CA TYR A 130 -10.18 14.30 14.44
C TYR A 130 -9.56 13.28 13.47
N LYS A 131 -10.36 12.38 12.87
CA LYS A 131 -9.86 11.42 11.87
C LYS A 131 -9.29 12.11 10.62
N ILE A 132 -10.02 13.06 10.07
CA ILE A 132 -9.60 13.80 8.86
C ILE A 132 -8.32 14.59 9.14
N LEU A 133 -8.28 15.31 10.26
CA LEU A 133 -7.11 16.09 10.67
C LEU A 133 -5.92 15.17 10.94
N GLN A 134 -6.12 14.04 11.61
CA GLN A 134 -5.06 13.07 11.84
C GLN A 134 -4.52 12.51 10.52
N MET A 135 -5.39 12.10 9.60
CA MET A 135 -4.99 11.49 8.32
C MET A 135 -4.27 12.49 7.39
N THR A 136 -4.64 13.77 7.44
CA THR A 136 -4.04 14.82 6.59
C THR A 136 -2.82 15.47 7.23
N VAL A 137 -2.92 15.85 8.50
CA VAL A 137 -1.89 16.62 9.21
C VAL A 137 -0.75 15.73 9.66
N MET A 138 -0.95 14.44 10.01
CA MET A 138 0.18 13.60 10.48
C MET A 138 1.21 13.27 9.41
N THR A 139 0.90 13.41 8.13
CA THR A 139 1.86 13.15 7.04
C THR A 139 3.09 14.05 7.12
N ILE A 140 2.89 15.35 7.38
CA ILE A 140 3.97 16.36 7.49
C ILE A 140 4.90 16.13 8.71
N PRO A 141 4.41 15.99 9.96
CA PRO A 141 5.25 15.76 11.13
C PRO A 141 5.92 14.39 11.10
N ILE A 142 5.29 13.35 10.54
CA ILE A 142 5.94 12.04 10.34
C ILE A 142 7.14 12.21 9.41
N PHE A 143 6.93 12.81 8.23
CA PHE A 143 8.02 13.06 7.28
C PHE A 143 9.14 13.93 7.88
N SER A 144 8.76 15.01 8.56
CA SER A 144 9.71 15.94 9.21
C SER A 144 10.53 15.24 10.30
N THR A 145 9.89 14.41 11.11
CA THR A 145 10.55 13.64 12.17
C THR A 145 11.50 12.61 11.58
N ILE A 146 11.13 11.93 10.49
CA ILE A 146 12.00 10.97 9.80
C ILE A 146 13.26 11.67 9.26
N LEU A 147 13.11 12.84 8.63
CA LEU A 147 14.26 13.61 8.14
C LEU A 147 15.16 14.11 9.29
N PHE A 148 14.55 14.59 10.38
CA PHE A 148 15.27 15.03 11.57
C PHE A 148 16.07 13.88 12.22
N LEU A 149 15.40 12.74 12.45
CA LEU A 149 16.04 11.55 13.00
C LEU A 149 17.14 11.02 12.08
N ARG A 150 16.91 11.02 10.77
CA ARG A 150 17.92 10.63 9.77
C ARG A 150 19.18 11.48 9.91
N LYS A 151 19.04 12.81 9.96
CA LYS A 151 20.18 13.71 10.15
C LYS A 151 20.92 13.39 11.46
N LYS A 152 20.19 13.29 12.57
CA LYS A 152 20.77 12.98 13.89
C LYS A 152 21.49 11.63 13.92
N ILE A 153 20.94 10.60 13.27
CA ILE A 153 21.57 9.27 13.23
C ILE A 153 22.82 9.29 12.35
N ILE A 154 22.79 9.95 11.18
CA ILE A 154 23.97 10.09 10.31
C ILE A 154 25.10 10.84 11.04
N ASP A 155 24.78 11.94 11.71
CA ASP A 155 25.75 12.74 12.47
C ASP A 155 26.41 11.91 13.58
N ARG A 156 25.61 11.08 14.29
CA ARG A 156 26.13 10.15 15.31
C ARG A 156 26.94 9.00 14.72
N LEU A 157 26.61 8.51 13.52
CA LEU A 157 27.38 7.47 12.82
C LEU A 157 28.72 7.99 12.26
N LEU A 158 28.86 9.30 12.04
CA LEU A 158 30.09 9.94 11.57
C LEU A 158 30.99 10.43 12.71
N TYR A 159 30.47 10.47 13.94
CA TYR A 159 31.23 10.88 15.12
C TYR A 159 32.35 9.90 15.44
N ARG A 160 33.60 10.38 15.42
CA ARG A 160 34.82 9.56 15.62
C ARG A 160 34.94 8.89 16.99
N GLY A 161 34.15 9.32 17.98
CA GLY A 161 34.17 8.77 19.35
C GLY A 161 33.35 7.48 19.54
N ILE A 162 32.66 6.97 18.50
CA ILE A 162 31.93 5.70 18.59
C ILE A 162 32.54 4.68 17.62
N ASN A 163 33.20 3.65 18.18
CA ASN A 163 33.71 2.52 17.40
C ASN A 163 32.57 1.53 17.07
N ILE A 164 31.85 1.81 15.97
CA ILE A 164 30.87 0.88 15.40
C ILE A 164 31.50 0.14 14.22
N SER A 165 31.18 -1.15 14.06
CA SER A 165 31.62 -1.92 12.90
C SER A 165 31.12 -1.30 11.58
N LEU A 166 31.93 -1.41 10.53
CA LEU A 166 31.60 -0.86 9.20
C LEU A 166 30.29 -1.46 8.65
N SER A 167 30.04 -2.75 8.93
CA SER A 167 28.83 -3.45 8.51
C SER A 167 27.58 -2.91 9.21
N THR A 168 27.63 -2.65 10.52
CA THR A 168 26.52 -2.03 11.26
C THR A 168 26.22 -0.62 10.76
N LYS A 169 27.25 0.19 10.48
CA LYS A 169 27.08 1.54 9.93
C LYS A 169 26.43 1.54 8.53
N SER A 170 26.89 0.65 7.65
CA SER A 170 26.30 0.48 6.32
C SER A 170 24.83 0.09 6.41
N LEU A 171 24.49 -0.77 7.37
CA LEU A 171 23.13 -1.24 7.54
C LEU A 171 22.18 -0.16 8.07
N HIS A 172 22.59 0.60 9.10
CA HIS A 172 21.79 1.73 9.59
C HIS A 172 21.51 2.74 8.48
N SER A 173 22.50 3.00 7.61
CA SER A 173 22.34 3.88 6.46
C SER A 173 21.32 3.34 5.44
N GLN A 174 21.37 2.03 5.13
CA GLN A 174 20.41 1.38 4.24
C GLN A 174 18.98 1.45 4.78
N LEU A 175 18.79 1.18 6.09
CA LEU A 175 17.49 1.28 6.74
C LEU A 175 16.94 2.70 6.72
N LEU A 176 17.77 3.69 7.04
CA LEU A 176 17.37 5.11 6.99
C LEU A 176 16.93 5.53 5.60
N MET A 177 17.61 5.03 4.56
CA MET A 177 17.22 5.32 3.17
C MET A 177 15.86 4.68 2.86
N ALA A 178 15.66 3.40 3.20
CA ALA A 178 14.37 2.72 3.01
C ALA A 178 13.23 3.46 3.73
N LEU A 179 13.41 3.84 4.99
CA LEU A 179 12.42 4.60 5.76
C LEU A 179 12.13 5.98 5.16
N THR A 180 13.13 6.65 4.59
CA THR A 180 12.93 7.95 3.93
C THR A 180 12.08 7.80 2.66
N TYR A 181 12.32 6.75 1.87
CA TYR A 181 11.50 6.44 0.70
C TYR A 181 10.08 6.01 1.08
N GLN A 182 9.94 5.20 2.14
CA GLN A 182 8.62 4.82 2.66
C GLN A 182 7.86 6.04 3.18
N ALA A 183 8.54 7.02 3.79
CA ALA A 183 7.93 8.28 4.21
C ALA A 183 7.46 9.16 3.04
N LEU A 184 7.96 8.92 1.82
CA LEU A 184 7.49 9.57 0.60
C LEU A 184 6.22 8.89 0.04
N LEU A 185 5.97 7.61 0.33
CA LEU A 185 4.79 6.89 -0.18
C LEU A 185 3.45 7.56 0.23
N PRO A 186 3.27 8.05 1.48
CA PRO A 186 2.10 8.83 1.86
C PRO A 186 1.90 10.12 1.04
N THR A 187 2.91 10.66 0.35
CA THR A 187 2.70 11.82 -0.53
C THR A 187 1.89 11.48 -1.77
N LEU A 188 1.85 10.20 -2.18
CA LEU A 188 0.92 9.73 -3.22
C LEU A 188 -0.53 9.91 -2.77
N TYR A 189 -0.80 9.85 -1.47
CA TYR A 189 -2.14 10.11 -0.92
C TYR A 189 -2.53 11.60 -1.01
N SER A 190 -1.57 12.53 -1.07
CA SER A 190 -1.87 13.96 -1.21
C SER A 190 -2.65 14.27 -2.50
N ILE A 191 -2.42 13.50 -3.57
CA ILE A 191 -3.21 13.61 -4.82
C ILE A 191 -4.68 13.29 -4.54
N ASN A 192 -4.97 12.24 -3.77
CA ASN A 192 -6.33 11.87 -3.41
C ASN A 192 -6.98 12.88 -2.48
N VAL A 193 -6.21 13.50 -1.57
CA VAL A 193 -6.73 14.57 -0.70
C VAL A 193 -7.20 15.76 -1.54
N ILE A 194 -6.43 16.16 -2.55
CA ILE A 194 -6.83 17.25 -3.46
C ILE A 194 -8.09 16.85 -4.23
N MET A 195 -8.16 15.63 -4.75
CA MET A 195 -9.35 15.14 -5.46
C MET A 195 -10.58 15.08 -4.53
N TYR A 196 -10.40 14.63 -3.29
CA TYR A 196 -11.45 14.60 -2.28
C TYR A 196 -12.01 16.00 -2.01
N ILE A 197 -11.13 17.01 -1.86
CA ILE A 197 -11.55 18.40 -1.65
C ILE A 197 -12.36 18.91 -2.86
N LEU A 198 -11.88 18.65 -4.08
CA LEU A 198 -12.57 19.05 -5.31
C LEU A 198 -13.96 18.40 -5.44
N GLU A 199 -14.07 17.15 -5.04
CA GLU A 199 -15.32 16.40 -5.07
C GLU A 199 -16.28 16.84 -3.95
N GLN A 200 -15.76 17.17 -2.76
CA GLN A 200 -16.53 17.70 -1.64
C GLN A 200 -17.24 19.01 -1.99
N PHE A 201 -16.59 19.88 -2.77
CA PHE A 201 -17.17 21.14 -3.25
C PHE A 201 -18.09 20.96 -4.48
N GLY A 202 -18.29 19.73 -4.96
CA GLY A 202 -19.21 19.42 -6.06
C GLY A 202 -18.72 19.86 -7.44
N VAL A 203 -17.42 20.09 -7.61
CA VAL A 203 -16.85 20.53 -8.90
C VAL A 203 -16.81 19.37 -9.91
N TYR A 204 -16.47 18.16 -9.44
CA TYR A 204 -16.40 16.94 -10.25
C TYR A 204 -16.92 15.73 -9.47
N SER A 205 -18.18 15.36 -9.64
CA SER A 205 -18.75 14.13 -9.04
C SER A 205 -18.98 13.09 -10.13
N THR A 206 -17.96 12.26 -10.39
CA THR A 206 -18.09 11.15 -11.34
C THR A 206 -17.64 9.84 -10.70
N PRO A 207 -18.24 8.69 -11.08
CA PRO A 207 -17.89 7.38 -10.52
C PRO A 207 -16.40 7.04 -10.56
N ILE A 208 -15.67 7.56 -11.54
CA ILE A 208 -14.23 7.30 -11.72
C ILE A 208 -13.42 7.98 -10.62
N PHE A 209 -13.77 9.22 -10.28
CA PHE A 209 -13.11 9.97 -9.22
C PHE A 209 -13.40 9.36 -7.85
N GLU A 210 -14.67 9.06 -7.55
CA GLU A 210 -15.10 8.37 -6.31
C GLU A 210 -14.30 7.09 -6.03
N ASN A 211 -14.10 6.28 -7.07
CA ASN A 211 -13.32 5.06 -6.97
C ASN A 211 -11.82 5.34 -6.74
N PHE A 212 -11.26 6.33 -7.45
CA PHE A 212 -9.85 6.67 -7.39
C PHE A 212 -9.42 7.27 -6.04
N LEU A 213 -10.33 7.89 -5.28
CA LEU A 213 -10.04 8.49 -3.96
C LEU A 213 -9.32 7.53 -3.00
N MET A 214 -9.61 6.22 -3.09
CA MET A 214 -8.97 5.20 -2.24
C MET A 214 -7.74 4.55 -2.87
N SER A 215 -7.47 4.78 -4.16
CA SER A 215 -6.40 4.09 -4.92
C SER A 215 -4.99 4.33 -4.36
N GLY A 216 -4.70 5.55 -3.90
CA GLY A 216 -3.37 5.90 -3.40
C GLY A 216 -2.98 5.18 -2.10
N LEU A 217 -3.95 4.73 -1.31
CA LEU A 217 -3.67 3.90 -0.13
C LEU A 217 -3.19 2.51 -0.51
N VAL A 218 -3.66 1.97 -1.65
CA VAL A 218 -3.30 0.65 -2.17
C VAL A 218 -1.85 0.61 -2.68
N LEU A 219 -1.36 1.73 -3.19
CA LEU A 219 0.00 1.82 -3.72
C LEU A 219 1.07 1.73 -2.62
N ILE A 220 0.75 2.08 -1.37
CA ILE A 220 1.69 2.04 -0.25
C ILE A 220 2.18 0.60 0.02
N PRO A 221 1.32 -0.39 0.34
CA PRO A 221 1.74 -1.76 0.58
C PRO A 221 2.30 -2.42 -0.68
N PHE A 222 1.91 -1.95 -1.88
CA PHE A 222 2.48 -2.43 -3.14
C PHE A 222 3.95 -1.98 -3.30
N PHE A 223 4.27 -0.70 -3.10
CA PHE A 223 5.62 -0.16 -3.30
C PHE A 223 6.56 -0.39 -2.11
N SER A 224 6.03 -0.53 -0.90
CA SER A 224 6.79 -0.77 0.33
C SER A 224 7.83 -1.92 0.21
N PRO A 225 7.49 -3.14 -0.24
CA PRO A 225 8.45 -4.24 -0.31
C PRO A 225 9.60 -3.99 -1.29
N PHE A 226 9.36 -3.21 -2.36
CA PHE A 226 10.41 -2.85 -3.31
C PHE A 226 11.49 -1.97 -2.68
N THR A 227 11.12 -1.05 -1.78
CA THR A 227 12.12 -0.28 -1.01
C THR A 227 13.05 -1.23 -0.25
N SER A 228 12.50 -2.31 0.30
CA SER A 228 13.28 -3.32 1.01
C SER A 228 14.16 -4.16 0.06
N PHE A 229 13.67 -4.49 -1.13
CA PHE A 229 14.46 -5.23 -2.12
C PHE A 229 15.61 -4.41 -2.71
N PHE A 230 15.43 -3.10 -2.93
CA PHE A 230 16.45 -2.25 -3.55
C PHE A 230 17.50 -1.71 -2.59
N PHE A 231 17.11 -1.31 -1.37
CA PHE A 231 18.02 -0.65 -0.44
C PHE A 231 18.80 -1.61 0.46
N PHE A 232 18.27 -2.80 0.76
CA PHE A 232 18.98 -3.77 1.59
C PHE A 232 19.87 -4.68 0.74
N SER A 233 21.17 -4.52 0.93
CA SER A 233 22.24 -5.25 0.24
C SER A 233 22.08 -6.79 0.20
N PRO A 234 21.69 -7.49 1.29
CA PRO A 234 21.54 -8.95 1.24
C PRO A 234 20.40 -9.39 0.31
N TYR A 235 19.26 -8.69 0.33
CA TYR A 235 18.12 -9.02 -0.53
C TYR A 235 18.42 -8.66 -1.99
N LYS A 236 19.03 -7.50 -2.24
CA LYS A 236 19.46 -7.08 -3.59
C LYS A 236 20.35 -8.13 -4.26
N ARG A 237 21.37 -8.65 -3.55
CA ARG A 237 22.30 -9.67 -4.09
C ARG A 237 21.59 -10.97 -4.43
N ILE A 238 20.66 -11.40 -3.58
CA ILE A 238 19.88 -12.63 -3.79
C ILE A 238 18.93 -12.48 -4.98
N LEU A 239 18.22 -11.36 -5.06
CA LEU A 239 17.27 -11.07 -6.14
C LEU A 239 18.00 -10.96 -7.49
N LEU A 240 19.11 -10.21 -7.52
CA LEU A 240 19.95 -10.07 -8.71
C LEU A 240 20.56 -11.42 -9.13
N GLY A 241 20.97 -12.25 -8.17
CA GLY A 241 21.45 -13.61 -8.45
C GLY A 241 20.39 -14.55 -9.02
N MET A 242 19.13 -14.43 -8.58
CA MET A 242 18.00 -15.17 -9.16
C MET A 242 17.69 -14.70 -10.59
N VAL A 243 17.66 -13.37 -10.81
CA VAL A 243 17.42 -12.78 -12.13
C VAL A 243 18.54 -13.17 -13.11
N LEU A 244 19.81 -13.03 -12.71
CA LEU A 244 20.95 -13.40 -13.54
C LEU A 244 21.01 -14.90 -13.83
N LYS A 245 20.66 -15.77 -12.88
CA LYS A 245 20.56 -17.23 -13.14
C LYS A 245 19.45 -17.57 -14.13
N ASN A 246 18.34 -16.85 -14.11
CA ASN A 246 17.26 -17.07 -15.06
C ASN A 246 17.59 -16.52 -16.45
N ILE A 247 18.30 -15.39 -16.54
CA ILE A 247 18.82 -14.85 -17.80
C ILE A 247 19.85 -15.81 -18.41
N ASN A 248 20.77 -16.36 -17.62
CA ASN A 248 21.74 -17.36 -18.08
C ASN A 248 21.13 -18.72 -18.40
N LYS A 249 19.88 -18.99 -18.01
CA LYS A 249 19.13 -20.18 -18.47
C LYS A 249 18.48 -19.97 -19.85
N GLN A 250 18.42 -18.75 -20.37
CA GLN A 250 17.81 -18.41 -21.65
C GLN A 250 18.77 -18.15 -22.85
N PRO A 251 20.01 -18.70 -22.88
CA PRO A 251 20.66 -18.91 -24.17
C PRO A 251 21.26 -20.32 -24.27
N MET A 252 20.43 -21.36 -24.38
CA MET A 252 20.88 -22.66 -24.90
C MET A 252 19.69 -23.54 -25.30
N ALA A 253 18.80 -23.03 -26.15
CA ALA A 253 17.80 -23.82 -26.84
C ALA A 253 17.87 -23.55 -28.35
N THR A 254 19.03 -23.86 -28.93
CA THR A 254 19.24 -24.24 -30.33
C THR A 254 20.65 -24.83 -30.44
N SER A 255 20.85 -26.02 -29.87
CA SER A 255 21.99 -26.86 -30.20
C SER A 255 21.55 -27.94 -31.19
N GLU A 256 22.36 -28.12 -32.23
CA GLU A 256 22.62 -29.39 -32.92
C GLU A 256 21.64 -29.86 -34.02
N THR A 257 22.04 -29.60 -35.27
CA THR A 257 21.99 -30.63 -36.31
C THR A 257 23.38 -30.84 -36.90
N GLY A 258 24.13 -31.74 -36.27
CA GLY A 258 25.09 -32.64 -36.92
C GLY A 258 24.98 -33.96 -36.15
N PRO A 259 25.02 -35.14 -36.79
CA PRO A 259 26.17 -35.53 -37.60
C PRO A 259 25.81 -36.38 -38.84
N GLY A 260 26.68 -36.36 -39.85
CA GLY A 260 26.55 -37.21 -41.03
C GLY A 260 27.85 -37.32 -41.80
N SER A 261 28.80 -38.05 -41.21
CA SER A 261 29.87 -38.69 -41.99
C SER A 261 29.31 -39.98 -42.59
N PHE A 262 29.68 -40.30 -43.85
CA PHE A 262 29.78 -41.64 -44.49
C PHE A 262 30.00 -41.47 -46.01
N PRO A 263 30.48 -42.47 -46.78
CA PRO A 263 31.90 -42.76 -47.01
C PRO A 263 32.28 -42.78 -48.52
N ILE A 264 33.55 -43.16 -48.77
CA ILE A 264 34.28 -43.35 -50.05
C ILE A 264 34.94 -42.07 -50.60
#